data_AF-A0A1G0H0L3-F1
#
_entry.id   AF-A0A1G0H0L3-F1
#
_cell.length_a   1.000
_cell.length_b   1.000
_cell.length_c   1.000
_cell.angle_alpha   90.00
_cell.angle_beta   90.00
_cell.angle_gamma   90.00
#
_symmetry.space_group_name_H-M   'P 1'
#
loop_
_entity.id
_entity.type
_entity.pdbx_description
1 polymer ?
#
loop_
_entity_poly.entity_id
_entity_poly.type
_entity_poly.pdbx_seq_one_letter_code
_entity_poly.pdbx_strand_id
1 'polypeptide(L)'
;MILISPFSASFADDSGAEFPPEVYASQEASASAVNYGQTLCNTKGYYCRPVTPQDNWYTLFPDFQQREEVMRLNRTNVALMYRNWIVVPKDFSKTSYMDMSPLPKQVNTHGQKEILIDLSSFAFGAYDKAGKLLYWGPISSGRKQCFDSDRKDCATATGKFRVFRIGGKDCASNEFPLETHGGAPMPYCMFFHGGTAFHTSTLSGFINRSSGCVRMFNDDAKWLNEKFVKLGTLVVVTK
;
A
#
# COMPACT_ATOMS: atom_id res chain seq x y z
N MET A 1 -10.18 -21.66 34.93
CA MET A 1 -9.80 -20.31 34.47
C MET A 1 -8.53 -20.46 33.66
N ILE A 2 -8.64 -20.62 32.34
CA ILE A 2 -7.49 -20.74 31.44
C ILE A 2 -7.36 -19.40 30.74
N LEU A 3 -6.28 -18.69 31.06
CA LEU A 3 -5.92 -17.40 30.49
C LEU A 3 -5.67 -17.59 28.98
N ILE A 4 -6.52 -16.95 28.17
CA ILE A 4 -6.30 -16.80 26.74
C ILE A 4 -5.21 -15.73 26.59
N SER A 5 -3.99 -16.17 26.33
CA SER A 5 -2.90 -15.29 25.86
C SER A 5 -3.32 -14.70 24.50
N PRO A 6 -3.12 -13.40 24.24
CA PRO A 6 -3.40 -12.83 22.94
C PRO A 6 -2.40 -13.46 21.96
N PHE A 7 -2.94 -14.08 20.92
CA PHE A 7 -2.16 -14.55 19.78
C PHE A 7 -1.33 -13.38 19.24
N SER A 8 -0.03 -13.42 19.50
CA SER A 8 0.99 -12.72 18.74
C SER A 8 0.89 -13.21 17.30
N ALA A 9 0.23 -12.42 16.48
CA ALA A 9 0.15 -12.67 15.07
C ALA A 9 1.54 -12.39 14.47
N SER A 10 2.24 -13.47 14.12
CA SER A 10 3.37 -13.43 13.20
C SER A 10 2.85 -12.92 11.85
N PHE A 11 3.16 -11.66 11.55
CA PHE A 11 2.88 -10.99 10.28
C PHE A 11 4.17 -10.96 9.41
N ALA A 12 4.03 -10.69 8.12
CA ALA A 12 4.93 -10.99 6.98
C ALA A 12 6.44 -11.09 7.18
N ASP A 13 7.05 -11.97 6.37
CA ASP A 13 8.38 -11.80 5.73
C ASP A 13 9.33 -10.84 6.48
N ASP A 14 9.75 -11.26 7.66
CA ASP A 14 10.89 -10.68 8.38
C ASP A 14 12.14 -11.49 8.04
N SER A 15 12.33 -11.79 6.75
CA SER A 15 13.46 -12.61 6.28
C SER A 15 14.81 -11.88 6.36
N GLY A 16 14.80 -10.59 6.70
CA GLY A 16 15.98 -9.73 6.70
C GLY A 16 16.39 -9.27 5.30
N ALA A 17 15.62 -9.61 4.25
CA ALA A 17 15.90 -9.21 2.89
C ALA A 17 15.24 -7.85 2.56
N GLU A 18 16.01 -6.95 1.97
CA GLU A 18 15.45 -5.79 1.27
C GLU A 18 15.34 -6.11 -0.22
N PHE A 19 14.25 -5.66 -0.84
CA PHE A 19 14.05 -5.82 -2.27
C PHE A 19 14.45 -4.53 -3.01
N PRO A 20 15.27 -4.60 -4.07
CA PRO A 20 15.45 -3.44 -4.93
C PRO A 20 14.08 -3.03 -5.51
N PRO A 21 13.81 -1.72 -5.68
CA PRO A 21 12.61 -1.30 -6.38
C PRO A 21 12.67 -1.82 -7.82
N GLU A 22 11.53 -2.15 -8.40
CA GLU A 22 11.44 -2.52 -9.82
C GLU A 22 12.04 -1.43 -10.76
N VAL A 23 12.20 -0.17 -10.31
CA VAL A 23 12.87 0.93 -11.06
C VAL A 23 13.52 1.99 -10.11
N TYR A 24 14.67 2.55 -10.53
CA TYR A 24 15.64 3.40 -9.81
C TYR A 24 15.20 4.80 -9.27
N ALA A 25 15.97 5.28 -8.27
CA ALA A 25 15.76 6.41 -7.35
C ALA A 25 15.51 7.83 -7.93
N SER A 26 15.92 8.16 -9.16
CA SER A 26 15.84 9.54 -9.68
C SER A 26 14.40 9.99 -9.96
N GLN A 27 13.54 9.08 -10.38
CA GLN A 27 12.13 9.36 -10.68
C GLN A 27 11.28 9.50 -9.41
N GLU A 28 11.69 8.86 -8.31
CA GLU A 28 11.10 8.96 -6.96
C GLU A 28 11.30 10.36 -6.36
N ALA A 29 12.50 10.93 -6.50
CA ALA A 29 12.84 12.24 -5.96
C ALA A 29 11.99 13.36 -6.59
N SER A 30 11.76 13.32 -7.90
CA SER A 30 10.92 14.30 -8.61
C SER A 30 9.43 14.16 -8.28
N ALA A 31 8.92 12.96 -8.06
CA ALA A 31 7.56 12.77 -7.59
C ALA A 31 7.40 13.27 -6.15
N SER A 32 8.31 12.86 -5.25
CA SER A 32 8.28 13.22 -3.83
C SER A 32 8.34 14.73 -3.56
N ALA A 33 8.89 15.51 -4.50
CA ALA A 33 8.98 16.98 -4.42
C ALA A 33 7.64 17.74 -4.44
N VAL A 34 6.53 17.08 -4.75
CA VAL A 34 5.18 17.67 -4.84
C VAL A 34 4.14 16.92 -4.00
N ASN A 35 4.58 16.03 -3.11
CA ASN A 35 3.74 15.00 -2.50
C ASN A 35 3.48 15.17 -1.01
N TYR A 36 2.40 14.53 -0.55
CA TYR A 36 2.00 14.37 0.85
C TYR A 36 3.14 13.97 1.80
N GLY A 37 4.14 13.20 1.34
CA GLY A 37 5.30 12.83 2.16
C GLY A 37 6.12 14.02 2.67
N GLN A 38 6.31 15.07 1.87
CA GLN A 38 7.05 16.26 2.30
C GLN A 38 6.27 17.11 3.30
N THR A 39 4.93 17.13 3.21
CA THR A 39 4.11 17.86 4.19
C THR A 39 4.19 17.22 5.58
N LEU A 40 4.39 15.89 5.65
CA LEU A 40 4.62 15.19 6.91
C LEU A 40 5.93 15.60 7.59
N CYS A 41 7.00 15.92 6.84
CA CYS A 41 8.27 16.39 7.41
C CYS A 41 8.10 17.63 8.30
N ASN A 42 7.13 18.48 7.98
CA ASN A 42 6.89 19.75 8.68
C ASN A 42 5.89 19.62 9.85
N THR A 43 5.39 18.41 10.10
CA THR A 43 4.42 18.16 11.16
C THR A 43 5.12 17.89 12.49
N LYS A 44 4.61 18.47 13.59
CA LYS A 44 5.25 18.49 14.92
C LYS A 44 5.74 17.12 15.42
N GLY A 45 5.03 16.03 15.10
CA GLY A 45 5.33 14.66 15.54
C GLY A 45 6.33 13.87 14.70
N TYR A 46 6.73 14.38 13.53
CA TYR A 46 7.62 13.67 12.61
C TYR A 46 8.91 14.45 12.36
N TYR A 47 9.93 13.77 11.88
CA TYR A 47 11.14 14.38 11.33
C TYR A 47 11.55 13.63 10.07
N CYS A 48 12.36 14.27 9.23
CA CYS A 48 12.87 13.66 8.01
C CYS A 48 14.35 13.32 8.19
N ARG A 49 14.63 12.01 8.18
CA ARG A 49 15.95 11.44 8.35
C ARG A 49 16.58 11.27 6.96
N PRO A 50 17.76 11.85 6.69
CA PRO A 50 18.53 11.52 5.49
C PRO A 50 18.85 10.02 5.44
N VAL A 51 18.92 9.45 4.25
CA VAL A 51 19.30 8.05 4.04
C VAL A 51 20.68 7.98 3.39
N THR A 52 21.52 7.08 3.87
CA THR A 52 22.89 6.83 3.42
C THR A 52 22.99 5.44 2.78
N PRO A 53 24.00 5.16 1.94
CA PRO A 53 24.15 3.84 1.31
C PRO A 53 24.30 2.66 2.28
N GLN A 54 24.66 2.91 3.55
CA GLN A 54 24.81 1.89 4.59
C GLN A 54 23.52 1.64 5.37
N ASP A 55 22.49 2.47 5.18
CA ASP A 55 21.22 2.32 5.86
C ASP A 55 20.42 1.15 5.29
N ASN A 56 19.82 0.39 6.20
CA ASN A 56 18.97 -0.76 5.92
C ASN A 56 17.81 -0.75 6.91
N TRP A 57 16.62 -1.15 6.48
CA TRP A 57 15.42 -1.17 7.31
C TRP A 57 15.64 -1.91 8.63
N TYR A 58 16.30 -3.05 8.60
CA TYR A 58 16.50 -3.92 9.77
C TYR A 58 17.57 -3.39 10.73
N THR A 59 18.52 -2.57 10.25
CA THR A 59 19.53 -1.95 11.11
C THR A 59 19.03 -0.66 11.74
N LEU A 60 18.24 0.13 10.99
CA LEU A 60 17.67 1.38 11.49
C LEU A 60 16.45 1.16 12.39
N PHE A 61 15.61 0.18 12.06
CA PHE A 61 14.39 -0.14 12.78
C PHE A 61 14.36 -1.65 13.05
N PRO A 62 15.14 -2.15 14.03
CA PRO A 62 15.18 -3.57 14.35
C PRO A 62 13.84 -4.08 14.89
N ASP A 63 13.09 -3.22 15.60
CA ASP A 63 11.73 -3.54 16.01
C ASP A 63 10.78 -3.56 14.80
N PHE A 64 10.06 -4.67 14.66
CA PHE A 64 9.14 -4.90 13.53
C PHE A 64 8.02 -3.86 13.46
N GLN A 65 7.43 -3.49 14.61
CA GLN A 65 6.30 -2.54 14.61
C GLN A 65 6.77 -1.15 14.19
N GLN A 66 7.91 -0.69 14.71
CA GLN A 66 8.51 0.58 14.31
C GLN A 66 8.86 0.59 12.82
N ARG A 67 9.43 -0.51 12.31
CA ARG A 67 9.78 -0.66 10.89
C ARG A 67 8.54 -0.55 10.01
N GLU A 68 7.48 -1.29 10.33
CA GLU A 68 6.19 -1.22 9.63
C GLU A 68 5.60 0.18 9.64
N GLU A 69 5.63 0.86 10.79
CA GLU A 69 5.14 2.24 10.91
C GLU A 69 5.89 3.20 9.98
N VAL A 70 7.22 3.11 9.94
CA VAL A 70 8.05 3.96 9.07
C VAL A 70 7.83 3.62 7.60
N MET A 71 7.79 2.33 7.24
CA MET A 71 7.49 1.88 5.87
C MET A 71 6.13 2.41 5.40
N ARG A 72 5.10 2.30 6.24
CA ARG A 72 3.76 2.80 5.95
C ARG A 72 3.76 4.31 5.81
N LEU A 73 4.34 5.06 6.73
CA LEU A 73 4.44 6.53 6.64
C LEU A 73 5.08 6.99 5.33
N ASN A 74 6.10 6.28 4.87
CA ASN A 74 6.81 6.59 3.63
C ASN A 74 6.21 5.97 2.37
N ARG A 75 5.13 5.19 2.51
CA ARG A 75 4.49 4.42 1.44
C ARG A 75 5.47 3.51 0.70
N THR A 76 6.43 2.92 1.43
CA THR A 76 7.49 2.15 0.79
C THR A 76 8.04 1.03 1.66
N ASN A 77 8.38 -0.09 1.01
CA ASN A 77 9.03 -1.27 1.57
C ASN A 77 10.20 -1.74 0.69
N VAL A 78 10.68 -0.90 -0.23
CA VAL A 78 11.87 -1.19 -1.04
C VAL A 78 13.12 -0.80 -0.28
N ALA A 79 14.28 -1.28 -0.73
CA ALA A 79 15.56 -1.03 -0.10
C ALA A 79 15.83 0.48 0.14
N LEU A 80 16.29 0.80 1.36
CA LEU A 80 16.48 2.20 1.78
C LEU A 80 17.49 2.94 0.91
N MET A 81 18.51 2.26 0.41
CA MET A 81 19.57 2.86 -0.43
C MET A 81 19.06 3.63 -1.66
N TYR A 82 17.82 3.39 -2.09
CA TYR A 82 17.17 4.10 -3.21
C TYR A 82 16.40 5.36 -2.79
N ARG A 83 16.48 5.73 -1.51
CA ARG A 83 15.82 6.90 -0.93
C ARG A 83 16.87 7.94 -0.54
N ASN A 84 16.52 9.21 -0.70
CA ASN A 84 17.35 10.30 -0.17
C ASN A 84 17.05 10.59 1.31
N TRP A 85 15.81 10.34 1.73
CA TRP A 85 15.32 10.57 3.09
C TRP A 85 14.03 9.78 3.34
N ILE A 86 13.68 9.64 4.61
CA ILE A 86 12.43 9.03 5.09
C ILE A 86 11.80 9.86 6.23
N VAL A 87 10.48 9.89 6.30
CA VAL A 87 9.71 10.42 7.44
C VAL A 87 9.78 9.41 8.58
N VAL A 88 10.10 9.85 9.79
CA VAL A 88 10.17 9.00 10.98
C VAL A 88 9.41 9.67 12.14
N PRO A 89 8.60 8.93 12.92
CA PRO A 89 8.05 9.42 14.18
C PRO A 89 9.16 9.87 15.13
N LYS A 90 8.97 11.01 15.79
CA LYS A 90 9.86 11.42 16.89
C LYS A 90 9.69 10.54 18.13
N ASP A 91 8.53 9.91 18.26
CA ASP A 91 8.17 9.08 19.41
C ASP A 91 7.18 7.99 18.97
N PHE A 92 7.67 6.76 18.85
CA PHE A 92 6.90 5.58 18.49
C PHE A 92 5.85 5.20 19.55
N SER A 93 6.00 5.64 20.80
CA SER A 93 5.03 5.32 21.86
C SER A 93 3.74 6.15 21.79
N LYS A 94 3.76 7.26 21.04
CA LYS A 94 2.68 8.24 21.01
C LYS A 94 1.79 8.18 19.78
N THR A 95 2.13 7.33 18.81
CA THR A 95 1.41 7.26 17.55
C THR A 95 0.98 5.83 17.35
N SER A 96 -0.33 5.58 17.30
CA SER A 96 -0.80 4.26 16.89
C SER A 96 -0.80 4.15 15.37
N TYR A 97 -0.72 2.92 14.86
CA TYR A 97 -0.93 2.60 13.46
C TYR A 97 -2.17 3.31 12.87
N MET A 98 -3.29 3.37 13.61
CA MET A 98 -4.52 4.02 13.13
C MET A 98 -4.44 5.55 13.12
N ASP A 99 -3.61 6.16 13.97
CA ASP A 99 -3.44 7.62 14.02
C ASP A 99 -2.61 8.15 12.85
N MET A 100 -1.87 7.27 12.17
CA MET A 100 -1.10 7.60 10.96
C MET A 100 -1.93 7.53 9.68
N SER A 101 -3.19 7.09 9.76
CA SER A 101 -4.06 7.01 8.57
C SER A 101 -4.33 8.42 8.02
N PRO A 102 -4.14 8.65 6.71
CA PRO A 102 -4.57 9.90 6.10
C PRO A 102 -6.09 9.95 5.86
N LEU A 103 -6.80 8.87 6.18
CA LEU A 103 -8.21 8.69 5.85
C LEU A 103 -9.12 9.02 7.04
N PRO A 104 -10.38 9.41 6.80
CA PRO A 104 -11.32 9.66 7.88
C PRO A 104 -11.53 8.43 8.76
N LYS A 105 -11.51 8.58 10.09
CA LYS A 105 -11.80 7.47 11.02
C LYS A 105 -13.24 6.93 10.89
N GLN A 106 -14.13 7.74 10.32
CA GLN A 106 -15.55 7.45 10.14
C GLN A 106 -16.03 8.01 8.79
N VAL A 107 -16.80 7.22 8.04
CA VAL A 107 -17.48 7.63 6.80
C VAL A 107 -18.93 7.13 6.80
N ASN A 108 -19.74 7.56 5.83
CA ASN A 108 -21.08 7.01 5.63
C ASN A 108 -21.04 5.89 4.57
N THR A 109 -21.07 4.64 5.02
CA THR A 109 -21.03 3.47 4.14
C THR A 109 -22.42 2.96 3.75
N HIS A 110 -23.49 3.67 4.14
CA HIS A 110 -24.88 3.30 3.87
C HIS A 110 -25.20 1.85 4.28
N GLY A 111 -24.63 1.36 5.39
CA GLY A 111 -24.89 0.04 5.94
C GLY A 111 -24.13 -1.11 5.27
N GLN A 112 -23.16 -0.83 4.39
CA GLN A 112 -22.37 -1.84 3.67
C GLN A 112 -20.90 -1.77 4.05
N LYS A 113 -20.16 -2.87 3.92
CA LYS A 113 -18.69 -2.80 4.00
C LYS A 113 -18.16 -2.21 2.70
N GLU A 114 -17.17 -1.34 2.78
CA GLU A 114 -16.53 -0.77 1.60
C GLU A 114 -15.01 -0.65 1.77
N ILE A 115 -14.32 -0.71 0.64
CA ILE A 115 -12.92 -0.30 0.51
C ILE A 115 -12.91 1.08 -0.12
N LEU A 116 -12.34 2.06 0.58
CA LEU A 116 -12.00 3.36 0.02
C LEU A 116 -10.56 3.30 -0.49
N ILE A 117 -10.34 3.70 -1.74
CA ILE A 117 -9.03 3.88 -2.36
C ILE A 117 -8.90 5.35 -2.66
N ASP A 118 -8.00 6.04 -1.96
CA ASP A 118 -7.73 7.45 -2.20
C ASP A 118 -6.38 7.61 -2.92
N LEU A 119 -6.48 7.96 -4.21
CA LEU A 119 -5.34 8.07 -5.10
C LEU A 119 -4.43 9.26 -4.76
N SER A 120 -4.93 10.28 -4.06
CA SER A 120 -4.14 11.46 -3.69
C SER A 120 -3.34 11.28 -2.41
N SER A 121 -3.87 10.51 -1.44
CA SER A 121 -3.15 10.20 -0.20
C SER A 121 -2.32 8.91 -0.26
N PHE A 122 -2.32 8.22 -1.41
CA PHE A 122 -1.65 6.94 -1.60
C PHE A 122 -2.06 5.93 -0.52
N ALA A 123 -3.35 5.88 -0.20
CA ALA A 123 -3.86 5.01 0.84
C ALA A 123 -5.16 4.30 0.44
N PHE A 124 -5.38 3.14 1.06
CA PHE A 124 -6.69 2.50 1.13
C PHE A 124 -7.19 2.47 2.57
N GLY A 125 -8.51 2.38 2.74
CA GLY A 125 -9.18 2.17 4.01
C GLY A 125 -10.27 1.13 3.89
N ALA A 126 -10.34 0.21 4.86
CA ALA A 126 -11.37 -0.80 4.96
C ALA A 126 -12.39 -0.40 6.03
N TYR A 127 -13.62 -0.11 5.61
CA TYR A 127 -14.68 0.41 6.47
C TYR A 127 -15.78 -0.62 6.70
N ASP A 128 -16.22 -0.74 7.96
CA ASP A 128 -17.34 -1.62 8.29
C ASP A 128 -18.71 -1.05 7.87
N LYS A 129 -19.78 -1.80 8.16
CA LYS A 129 -21.16 -1.39 7.84
C LYS A 129 -21.61 -0.15 8.61
N ALA A 130 -21.01 0.14 9.76
CA ALA A 130 -21.28 1.35 10.51
C ALA A 130 -20.42 2.52 10.00
N GLY A 131 -19.46 2.26 9.11
CA GLY A 131 -18.55 3.22 8.52
C GLY A 131 -17.33 3.55 9.37
N LYS A 132 -17.01 2.70 10.36
CA LYS A 132 -15.78 2.81 11.14
C LYS A 132 -14.60 2.27 10.33
N LEU A 133 -13.50 3.02 10.29
CA LEU A 133 -12.25 2.56 9.69
C LEU A 133 -11.66 1.42 10.54
N LEU A 134 -11.58 0.22 9.96
CA LEU A 134 -11.03 -0.96 10.63
C LEU A 134 -9.55 -1.19 10.33
N TYR A 135 -9.11 -0.82 9.14
CA TYR A 135 -7.76 -1.08 8.64
C TYR A 135 -7.43 -0.07 7.54
N TRP A 136 -6.16 0.30 7.39
CA TRP A 136 -5.72 1.16 6.29
C TRP A 136 -4.30 0.80 5.86
N GLY A 137 -3.88 1.23 4.69
CA GLY A 137 -2.48 1.03 4.34
C GLY A 137 -2.06 1.78 3.10
N PRO A 138 -0.75 1.77 2.83
CA PRO A 138 -0.20 2.41 1.66
C PRO A 138 -0.63 1.70 0.37
N ILE A 139 -0.77 2.47 -0.70
CA ILE A 139 -0.96 1.93 -2.05
C ILE A 139 -0.07 2.64 -3.07
N SER A 140 0.17 1.97 -4.19
CA SER A 140 0.62 2.58 -5.44
C SER A 140 -0.35 2.21 -6.54
N SER A 141 -0.95 3.22 -7.18
CA SER A 141 -1.97 3.01 -8.21
C SER A 141 -1.41 3.19 -9.62
N GLY A 142 -2.30 3.21 -10.61
CA GLY A 142 -2.00 3.37 -12.03
C GLY A 142 -1.32 4.69 -12.35
N ARG A 143 -0.20 4.65 -13.10
CA ARG A 143 0.45 5.86 -13.62
C ARG A 143 -0.40 6.51 -14.71
N LYS A 144 -0.32 7.83 -14.87
CA LYS A 144 -1.11 8.58 -15.87
C LYS A 144 -0.87 8.14 -17.33
N GLN A 145 0.35 7.71 -17.66
CA GLN A 145 0.73 7.34 -19.01
C GLN A 145 1.44 6.00 -18.98
N CYS A 146 1.06 5.06 -19.85
CA CYS A 146 1.80 3.82 -20.04
C CYS A 146 3.02 4.08 -20.94
N PHE A 147 4.15 3.45 -20.63
CA PHE A 147 5.36 3.51 -21.47
C PHE A 147 5.72 2.15 -22.05
N ASP A 148 5.03 1.11 -21.58
CA ASP A 148 5.28 -0.31 -21.77
C ASP A 148 4.14 -1.01 -22.52
N SER A 149 3.14 -0.26 -23.01
CA SER A 149 2.02 -0.82 -23.78
C SER A 149 1.49 0.20 -24.78
N ASP A 150 0.75 -0.26 -25.79
CA ASP A 150 0.04 0.58 -26.75
C ASP A 150 -1.10 1.41 -26.12
N ARG A 151 -1.43 1.14 -24.84
CA ARG A 151 -2.42 1.92 -24.11
C ARG A 151 -1.85 3.30 -23.80
N LYS A 152 -2.60 4.36 -24.11
CA LYS A 152 -2.20 5.74 -23.81
C LYS A 152 -2.33 6.08 -22.33
N ASP A 153 -3.27 5.44 -21.63
CA ASP A 153 -3.62 5.74 -20.24
C ASP A 153 -3.53 4.47 -19.37
N CYS A 154 -2.80 4.59 -18.27
CA CYS A 154 -2.60 3.55 -17.26
C CYS A 154 -3.22 3.93 -15.90
N ALA A 155 -3.95 5.04 -15.83
CA ALA A 155 -4.52 5.53 -14.59
C ALA A 155 -5.55 4.55 -14.05
N THR A 156 -5.54 4.35 -12.72
CA THR A 156 -6.62 3.61 -12.07
C THR A 156 -7.91 4.42 -12.18
N ALA A 157 -8.96 3.80 -12.72
CA ALA A 157 -10.26 4.44 -12.89
C ALA A 157 -10.86 4.85 -11.53
N THR A 158 -11.41 6.06 -11.47
CA THR A 158 -12.17 6.56 -10.30
C THR A 158 -13.65 6.19 -10.42
N GLY A 159 -14.34 6.07 -9.28
CA GLY A 159 -15.76 5.72 -9.25
C GLY A 159 -16.13 4.67 -8.20
N LYS A 160 -17.30 4.07 -8.38
CA LYS A 160 -17.81 3.00 -7.51
C LYS A 160 -17.85 1.70 -8.29
N PHE A 161 -17.23 0.68 -7.73
CA PHE A 161 -17.06 -0.63 -8.34
C PHE A 161 -17.39 -1.74 -7.35
N ARG A 162 -17.34 -2.99 -7.81
CA ARG A 162 -17.53 -4.16 -6.95
C ARG A 162 -16.51 -5.23 -7.26
N VAL A 163 -15.99 -5.87 -6.22
CA VAL A 163 -15.12 -7.03 -6.38
C VAL A 163 -15.88 -8.15 -7.08
N PHE A 164 -15.37 -8.64 -8.20
CA PHE A 164 -16.03 -9.67 -9.00
C PHE A 164 -15.18 -10.94 -9.17
N ARG A 165 -13.88 -10.88 -8.82
CA ARG A 165 -12.99 -12.06 -8.80
C ARG A 165 -11.94 -11.91 -7.72
N ILE A 166 -11.65 -13.00 -7.02
CA ILE A 166 -10.66 -13.06 -5.94
C ILE A 166 -9.74 -14.25 -6.23
N GLY A 167 -8.43 -14.03 -6.15
CA GLY A 167 -7.41 -15.07 -6.21
C GLY A 167 -6.56 -15.07 -4.94
N GLY A 168 -6.05 -16.23 -4.56
CA GLY A 168 -5.22 -16.39 -3.36
C GLY A 168 -3.75 -16.00 -3.58
N LYS A 169 -2.87 -16.55 -2.74
CA LYS A 169 -1.41 -16.31 -2.78
C LYS A 169 -0.76 -16.58 -4.14
N ASP A 170 -1.29 -17.52 -4.93
CA ASP A 170 -0.71 -17.95 -6.21
C ASP A 170 -1.38 -17.24 -7.41
N CYS A 171 -2.16 -16.19 -7.17
CA CYS A 171 -2.81 -15.47 -8.26
C CYS A 171 -1.78 -14.83 -9.19
N ALA A 172 -2.06 -14.85 -10.49
CA ALA A 172 -1.23 -14.26 -11.52
C ALA A 172 -2.07 -13.43 -12.52
N SER A 173 -1.39 -12.53 -13.22
CA SER A 173 -1.96 -11.75 -14.31
C SER A 173 -2.19 -12.63 -15.53
N ASN A 174 -3.32 -12.41 -16.21
CA ASN A 174 -3.62 -13.05 -17.51
C ASN A 174 -3.12 -12.23 -18.70
N GLU A 175 -2.58 -11.03 -18.45
CA GLU A 175 -2.15 -10.09 -19.50
C GLU A 175 -0.65 -9.80 -19.42
N PHE A 176 -0.12 -9.64 -18.20
CA PHE A 176 1.27 -9.25 -17.97
C PHE A 176 2.12 -10.43 -17.48
N PRO A 177 3.41 -10.52 -17.86
CA PRO A 177 4.10 -9.64 -18.80
C PRO A 177 3.57 -9.81 -20.23
N LEU A 178 3.63 -8.74 -21.03
CA LEU A 178 3.04 -8.72 -22.37
C LEU A 178 3.77 -9.69 -23.32
N GLU A 179 5.08 -9.81 -23.14
CA GLU A 179 5.98 -10.67 -23.88
C GLU A 179 5.70 -12.17 -23.71
N THR A 180 5.11 -12.57 -22.57
CA THR A 180 4.72 -13.95 -22.28
C THR A 180 3.21 -14.14 -22.24
N HIS A 181 2.43 -13.10 -22.57
CA HIS A 181 0.97 -13.09 -22.54
C HIS A 181 0.39 -13.52 -21.18
N GLY A 182 0.95 -13.02 -20.08
CA GLY A 182 0.52 -13.36 -18.73
C GLY A 182 1.58 -14.08 -17.89
N GLY A 183 1.20 -14.41 -16.65
CA GLY A 183 2.02 -15.15 -15.69
C GLY A 183 2.71 -14.30 -14.62
N ALA A 184 2.63 -12.96 -14.68
CA ALA A 184 3.20 -12.10 -13.64
C ALA A 184 2.49 -12.37 -12.30
N PRO A 185 3.23 -12.62 -11.21
CA PRO A 185 2.63 -12.90 -9.91
C PRO A 185 1.86 -11.66 -9.40
N MET A 186 0.63 -11.90 -8.94
CA MET A 186 -0.24 -10.93 -8.28
C MET A 186 -0.83 -11.53 -7.00
N PRO A 187 -0.01 -11.90 -5.99
CA PRO A 187 -0.51 -12.59 -4.81
C PRO A 187 -1.66 -11.84 -4.13
N TYR A 188 -2.68 -12.58 -3.73
CA TYR A 188 -3.89 -12.07 -3.08
C TYR A 188 -4.69 -11.08 -3.93
N CYS A 189 -4.71 -11.25 -5.25
CA CYS A 189 -5.43 -10.36 -6.17
C CYS A 189 -6.95 -10.30 -5.88
N MET A 190 -7.51 -9.10 -5.95
CA MET A 190 -8.94 -8.83 -5.80
C MET A 190 -9.39 -7.88 -6.91
N PHE A 191 -9.99 -8.43 -7.97
CA PHE A 191 -10.40 -7.69 -9.17
C PHE A 191 -11.72 -6.97 -8.95
N PHE A 192 -11.78 -5.71 -9.35
CA PHE A 192 -12.96 -4.85 -9.16
C PHE A 192 -13.40 -4.05 -10.39
N HIS A 193 -12.54 -3.87 -11.40
CA HIS A 193 -12.91 -3.15 -12.63
C HIS A 193 -12.13 -3.63 -13.85
N GLY A 194 -12.77 -4.34 -14.79
CA GLY A 194 -12.07 -4.88 -15.96
C GLY A 194 -10.86 -5.74 -15.57
N GLY A 195 -9.67 -5.43 -16.04
CA GLY A 195 -8.41 -6.09 -15.61
C GLY A 195 -7.82 -5.57 -14.29
N THR A 196 -8.39 -4.52 -13.69
CA THR A 196 -7.87 -3.86 -12.50
C THR A 196 -8.17 -4.66 -11.23
N ALA A 197 -7.12 -4.93 -10.47
CA ALA A 197 -7.19 -5.52 -9.13
C ALA A 197 -6.36 -4.73 -8.13
N PHE A 198 -6.66 -4.90 -6.84
CA PHE A 198 -5.66 -4.67 -5.80
C PHE A 198 -4.96 -5.98 -5.44
N HIS A 199 -3.64 -5.93 -5.22
CA HIS A 199 -2.80 -7.11 -4.99
C HIS A 199 -1.46 -6.75 -4.33
N THR A 200 -0.75 -7.78 -3.88
CA THR A 200 0.60 -7.68 -3.30
C THR A 200 1.62 -7.18 -4.31
N SER A 201 2.46 -6.23 -3.93
CA SER A 201 3.68 -5.81 -4.64
C SER A 201 4.58 -5.00 -3.70
N THR A 202 5.73 -4.55 -4.19
CA THR A 202 6.54 -3.53 -3.52
C THR A 202 6.02 -2.14 -3.86
N LEU A 203 6.08 -1.22 -2.91
CA LEU A 203 5.75 0.19 -3.11
C LEU A 203 7.04 1.01 -3.06
N SER A 204 7.32 1.77 -4.12
CA SER A 204 8.54 2.57 -4.20
C SER A 204 8.46 3.88 -3.40
N GLY A 205 7.24 4.31 -3.04
CA GLY A 205 6.99 5.56 -2.33
C GLY A 205 5.71 6.26 -2.79
N PHE A 206 5.73 7.58 -2.76
CA PHE A 206 4.61 8.45 -3.14
C PHE A 206 4.48 8.56 -4.66
N ILE A 207 4.29 7.44 -5.33
CA ILE A 207 4.30 7.43 -6.78
C ILE A 207 3.35 6.39 -7.34
N ASN A 208 2.53 6.81 -8.29
CA ASN A 208 1.65 5.90 -9.03
C ASN A 208 2.45 5.31 -10.20
N ARG A 209 2.52 3.99 -10.27
CA ARG A 209 3.45 3.25 -11.13
C ARG A 209 2.89 1.98 -11.74
N SER A 210 1.77 1.47 -11.27
CA SER A 210 1.21 0.27 -11.87
C SER A 210 0.66 0.55 -13.28
N SER A 211 0.40 -0.50 -14.04
CA SER A 211 -0.33 -0.43 -15.32
C SER A 211 -1.85 -0.50 -15.12
N GLY A 212 -2.36 0.14 -14.05
CA GLY A 212 -3.78 0.29 -13.75
C GLY A 212 -4.25 -0.35 -12.44
N CYS A 213 -3.55 -1.39 -11.96
CA CYS A 213 -3.82 -2.07 -10.69
C CYS A 213 -3.51 -1.21 -9.45
N VAL A 214 -3.94 -1.64 -8.27
CA VAL A 214 -3.62 -0.99 -7.00
C VAL A 214 -2.70 -1.91 -6.21
N ARG A 215 -1.41 -1.57 -6.20
CA ARG A 215 -0.37 -2.32 -5.50
C ARG A 215 -0.41 -2.00 -4.01
N MET A 216 -0.17 -3.00 -3.17
CA MET A 216 -0.24 -2.91 -1.71
C MET A 216 0.90 -3.72 -1.08
N PHE A 217 1.20 -3.48 0.19
CA PHE A 217 2.05 -4.41 0.95
C PHE A 217 1.41 -5.80 1.03
N ASN A 218 2.24 -6.82 1.18
CA ASN A 218 1.80 -8.21 1.25
C ASN A 218 0.77 -8.44 2.37
N ASP A 219 1.04 -7.94 3.58
CA ASP A 219 0.13 -8.11 4.71
C ASP A 219 -1.20 -7.39 4.51
N ASP A 220 -1.18 -6.21 3.88
CA ASP A 220 -2.39 -5.47 3.59
C ASP A 220 -3.27 -6.23 2.58
N ALA A 221 -2.69 -6.68 1.48
CA ALA A 221 -3.39 -7.45 0.46
C ALA A 221 -3.91 -8.78 1.01
N LYS A 222 -3.09 -9.50 1.78
CA LYS A 222 -3.48 -10.76 2.44
C LYS A 222 -4.62 -10.55 3.42
N TRP A 223 -4.53 -9.56 4.31
CA TRP A 223 -5.57 -9.29 5.29
C TRP A 223 -6.90 -8.94 4.61
N LEU A 224 -6.85 -8.09 3.58
CA LEU A 224 -8.04 -7.79 2.77
C LEU A 224 -8.64 -9.05 2.16
N ASN A 225 -7.82 -9.87 1.51
CA ASN A 225 -8.24 -11.08 0.80
C ASN A 225 -8.86 -12.13 1.74
N GLU A 226 -8.23 -12.37 2.89
CA GLU A 226 -8.61 -13.46 3.78
C GLU A 226 -9.67 -13.05 4.83
N LYS A 227 -9.75 -11.76 5.20
CA LYS A 227 -10.53 -11.32 6.37
C LYS A 227 -11.65 -10.34 6.06
N PHE A 228 -11.56 -9.59 4.96
CA PHE A 228 -12.45 -8.45 4.74
C PHE A 228 -13.26 -8.54 3.45
N VAL A 229 -12.59 -8.77 2.33
CA VAL A 229 -13.15 -8.71 0.98
C VAL A 229 -13.88 -10.01 0.66
N LYS A 230 -15.02 -9.85 -0.02
CA LYS A 230 -15.79 -10.93 -0.62
C LYS A 230 -16.31 -10.48 -1.97
N LEU A 231 -16.82 -11.41 -2.77
CA LEU A 231 -17.51 -11.07 -4.00
C LEU A 231 -18.65 -10.09 -3.71
N GLY A 232 -18.72 -9.03 -4.51
CA GLY A 232 -19.66 -7.93 -4.36
C GLY A 232 -19.26 -6.83 -3.37
N THR A 233 -18.15 -6.96 -2.62
CA THR A 233 -17.64 -5.88 -1.75
C THR A 233 -17.49 -4.58 -2.56
N LEU A 234 -18.04 -3.49 -2.03
CA LEU A 234 -17.99 -2.17 -2.65
C LEU A 234 -16.55 -1.64 -2.61
N VAL A 235 -16.08 -1.12 -3.74
CA VAL A 235 -14.81 -0.42 -3.86
C VAL A 235 -15.10 0.98 -4.37
N VAL A 236 -14.69 1.99 -3.60
CA VAL A 236 -14.84 3.40 -3.94
C VAL A 236 -13.46 3.96 -4.22
N VAL A 237 -13.21 4.43 -5.43
CA VAL A 237 -11.93 5.01 -5.84
C VAL A 237 -12.10 6.51 -6.02
N THR A 238 -11.38 7.29 -5.23
CA THR A 238 -11.40 8.76 -5.20
C THR A 238 -10.03 9.35 -5.51
N LYS A 239 -10.01 10.64 -5.81
CA LYS A 239 -8.80 11.43 -6.00
C LYS A 239 -8.96 12.73 -5.23
#